data_AF-A0A6G4WK56-F1
#
_entry.id   AF-A0A6G4WK56-F1
#
_cell.length_a   1.000
_cell.length_b   1.000
_cell.length_c   1.000
_cell.angle_alpha   90.00
_cell.angle_beta   90.00
_cell.angle_gamma   90.00
#
_symmetry.space_group_name_H-M   'P 1'
#
loop_
_entity.id
_entity.type
_entity.pdbx_description
1 polymer ?
#
loop_
_entity_poly.entity_id
_entity_poly.type
_entity_poly.pdbx_seq_one_letter_code
_entity_poly.pdbx_strand_id
1 'polypeptide(L)'
;MQVVGCQSSGPAPDTVRNTGQTAPADLQLTCASAAATPLGVDSAAVLPVSSSQLDAQTFQVVLESGGARANCIVDTSGNVISVQKV
;
A
#
# COMPACT_ATOMS: atom_id res chain seq x y z
N MET A 1 -8.10 17.74 51.42
CA MET A 1 -7.12 17.17 50.45
C MET A 1 -7.87 16.68 49.22
N GLN A 2 -7.90 17.48 48.15
CA GLN A 2 -8.32 17.06 46.82
C GLN A 2 -7.07 16.63 46.07
N VAL A 3 -6.98 15.35 45.71
CA VAL A 3 -5.93 14.84 44.83
C VAL A 3 -6.47 14.94 43.41
N VAL A 4 -6.03 15.97 42.70
CA VAL A 4 -6.15 16.06 41.24
C VAL A 4 -5.25 14.97 40.67
N GLY A 5 -5.83 13.80 40.38
CA GLY A 5 -5.14 12.66 39.77
C GLY A 5 -5.55 12.54 38.32
N CYS A 6 -4.61 12.85 37.43
CA CYS A 6 -4.63 12.71 35.97
C CYS A 6 -5.81 11.92 35.38
N GLN A 7 -6.77 12.67 34.82
CA GLN A 7 -7.49 12.20 33.64
C GLN A 7 -6.40 11.98 32.57
N SER A 8 -6.01 10.74 32.32
CA SER A 8 -5.28 10.40 31.11
C SER A 8 -6.21 10.72 29.94
N SER A 9 -6.21 11.97 29.50
CA SER A 9 -6.28 12.30 28.09
C SER A 9 -5.06 11.62 27.46
N GLY A 10 -5.17 10.30 27.30
CA GLY A 10 -4.27 9.55 26.45
C GLY A 10 -4.20 10.31 25.14
N PRO A 11 -3.03 10.37 24.49
CA PRO A 11 -2.98 10.95 23.15
C PRO A 11 -4.11 10.26 22.40
N ALA A 12 -5.04 11.04 21.85
CA ALA A 12 -6.02 10.52 20.91
C ALA A 12 -5.24 9.56 20.03
N PRO A 13 -5.74 8.34 19.73
CA PRO A 13 -5.08 7.56 18.72
C PRO A 13 -5.13 8.44 17.48
N ASP A 14 -4.03 9.15 17.24
CA ASP A 14 -3.65 9.72 15.97
C ASP A 14 -3.42 8.47 15.14
N THR A 15 -4.56 7.86 14.83
CA THR A 15 -4.68 6.91 13.78
C THR A 15 -4.34 7.83 12.64
N VAL A 16 -3.08 7.80 12.25
CA VAL A 16 -2.64 8.19 10.92
C VAL A 16 -3.37 7.22 10.00
N ARG A 17 -4.71 7.37 9.92
CA ARG A 17 -5.50 6.89 8.81
C ARG A 17 -5.00 7.83 7.74
N ASN A 18 -3.95 7.40 7.05
CA ASN A 18 -3.55 7.98 5.80
C ASN A 18 -4.85 8.12 4.98
N THR A 19 -5.44 9.32 4.99
CA THR A 19 -6.65 9.64 4.26
C THR A 19 -6.36 9.78 2.77
N GLY A 20 -5.09 9.66 2.38
CA GLY A 20 -4.71 9.34 1.01
C GLY A 20 -5.35 8.02 0.63
N GLN A 21 -6.16 8.05 -0.44
CA GLN A 21 -6.82 6.88 -1.03
C GLN A 21 -5.75 5.84 -1.37
N THR A 22 -5.46 5.00 -0.38
CA THR A 22 -4.46 3.94 -0.48
C THR A 22 -5.19 2.74 -1.05
N ALA A 23 -4.61 2.11 -2.06
CA ALA A 23 -5.20 0.90 -2.64
C ALA A 23 -5.47 -0.13 -1.52
N PRO A 24 -6.66 -0.77 -1.47
CA PRO A 24 -6.93 -1.82 -0.49
C PRO A 24 -5.86 -2.92 -0.56
N ALA A 25 -5.58 -3.54 0.59
CA ALA A 25 -4.49 -4.52 0.73
C ALA A 25 -4.62 -5.68 -0.28
N ASP A 26 -5.84 -6.05 -0.67
CA ASP A 26 -6.11 -7.06 -1.70
C ASP A 26 -5.56 -6.66 -3.08
N LEU A 27 -5.75 -5.39 -3.48
CA LEU A 27 -5.19 -4.85 -4.72
C LEU A 27 -3.67 -4.76 -4.66
N GLN A 28 -3.12 -4.43 -3.49
CA GLN A 28 -1.66 -4.43 -3.29
C GLN A 28 -1.08 -5.84 -3.44
N LEU A 29 -1.75 -6.85 -2.88
CA LEU A 29 -1.33 -8.25 -2.98
C LEU A 29 -1.42 -8.78 -4.43
N THR A 30 -2.50 -8.42 -5.12
CA THR A 30 -2.70 -8.72 -6.55
C THR A 30 -1.59 -8.11 -7.38
N CYS A 31 -1.23 -6.85 -7.12
CA CYS A 31 -0.14 -6.16 -7.78
C CYS A 31 1.23 -6.78 -7.47
N ALA A 32 1.51 -7.15 -6.21
CA ALA A 32 2.73 -7.85 -5.83
C ALA A 32 2.88 -9.19 -6.57
N SER A 33 1.77 -9.93 -6.69
CA SER A 33 1.70 -11.18 -7.43
C SER A 33 1.93 -10.99 -8.93
N ALA A 34 1.35 -9.93 -9.51
CA ALA A 34 1.52 -9.62 -10.92
C ALA A 34 2.92 -9.08 -11.25
N ALA A 35 3.60 -8.38 -10.31
CA ALA A 35 4.96 -7.88 -10.48
C ALA A 35 6.05 -8.91 -10.25
N ALA A 36 5.76 -9.96 -9.48
CA ALA A 36 6.63 -11.12 -9.33
C ALA A 36 7.05 -11.71 -10.69
N THR A 37 6.09 -11.86 -11.61
CA THR A 37 6.30 -12.43 -12.95
C THR A 37 7.31 -11.64 -13.81
N PRO A 38 7.13 -10.33 -14.08
CA PRO A 38 8.09 -9.54 -14.85
C PRO A 38 9.40 -9.27 -14.12
N LEU A 39 9.42 -9.35 -12.78
CA LEU A 39 10.65 -9.23 -12.00
C LEU A 39 11.42 -10.56 -11.88
N GLY A 40 10.77 -11.70 -12.15
CA GLY A 40 11.35 -13.03 -12.00
C GLY A 40 11.65 -13.41 -10.54
N VAL A 41 10.93 -12.81 -9.59
CA VAL A 41 11.10 -13.02 -8.15
C VAL A 41 9.81 -13.55 -7.55
N ASP A 42 9.88 -14.17 -6.37
CA ASP A 42 8.67 -14.58 -5.65
C ASP A 42 7.83 -13.38 -5.23
N SER A 43 6.51 -13.49 -5.36
CA SER A 43 5.57 -12.45 -4.90
C SER A 43 5.71 -12.14 -3.41
N ALA A 44 6.19 -13.09 -2.62
CA ALA A 44 6.50 -12.92 -1.20
C ALA A 44 7.78 -12.10 -0.95
N ALA A 45 8.68 -12.03 -1.93
CA ALA A 45 9.86 -11.18 -1.89
C ALA A 45 9.58 -9.76 -2.41
N VAL A 46 8.43 -9.56 -3.06
CA VAL A 46 7.95 -8.26 -3.53
C VAL A 46 7.21 -7.54 -2.41
N LEU A 47 7.79 -6.45 -1.93
CA LEU A 47 7.20 -5.62 -0.88
C LEU A 47 6.51 -4.38 -1.48
N PRO A 48 5.24 -4.10 -1.15
CA PRO A 48 4.62 -2.83 -1.48
C PRO A 48 5.29 -1.71 -0.67
N VAL A 49 6.00 -0.82 -1.37
CA VAL A 49 6.70 0.30 -0.75
C VAL A 49 5.85 1.56 -0.70
N SER A 50 4.99 1.74 -1.70
CA SER A 50 4.03 2.84 -1.76
C SER A 50 2.78 2.40 -2.51
N SER A 51 1.65 3.02 -2.20
CA SER A 51 0.43 2.91 -2.99
C SER A 51 -0.20 4.29 -3.09
N SER A 52 -0.61 4.66 -4.29
CA SER A 52 -1.23 5.94 -4.59
C SER A 52 -2.38 5.72 -5.55
N GLN A 53 -3.50 6.42 -5.34
CA GLN A 53 -4.52 6.49 -6.36
C GLN A 53 -4.02 7.29 -7.57
N LEU A 54 -4.19 6.74 -8.77
CA LEU A 54 -3.93 7.46 -10.01
C LEU A 54 -5.18 8.23 -10.44
N ASP A 55 -6.32 7.53 -10.48
CA ASP A 55 -7.61 8.07 -10.90
C ASP A 55 -8.75 7.47 -10.06
N ALA A 56 -9.98 7.94 -10.28
CA ALA A 56 -11.15 7.43 -9.57
C ALA A 56 -11.39 5.91 -9.74
N GLN A 57 -10.88 5.31 -10.82
CA GLN A 57 -10.97 3.88 -11.10
C GLN A 57 -9.66 3.11 -10.90
N THR A 58 -8.50 3.77 -10.79
CA THR A 58 -7.20 3.10 -10.85
C THR A 58 -6.27 3.51 -9.72
N PHE A 59 -5.47 2.54 -9.28
CA PHE A 59 -4.45 2.71 -8.26
C PHE A 59 -3.10 2.26 -8.79
N GLN A 60 -2.07 3.01 -8.43
CA GLN A 60 -0.68 2.63 -8.60
C GLN A 60 -0.15 2.04 -7.30
N VAL A 61 0.37 0.84 -7.38
CA VAL A 61 1.12 0.17 -6.31
C VAL A 61 2.57 0.12 -6.76
N VAL A 62 3.43 0.79 -6.01
CA VAL A 62 4.89 0.72 -6.18
C VAL A 62 5.40 -0.43 -5.33
N LEU A 63 6.12 -1.33 -5.98
CA LEU A 63 6.60 -2.58 -5.46
C LEU A 63 8.12 -2.59 -5.55
N GLU A 64 8.78 -3.21 -4.58
CA GLU A 64 10.23 -3.32 -4.52
C GLU A 64 10.63 -4.74 -4.12
N SER A 65 11.70 -5.25 -4.73
CA SER A 65 12.26 -6.55 -4.42
C SER A 65 13.78 -6.53 -4.62
N GLY A 66 14.53 -6.62 -3.53
CA GLY A 66 15.99 -6.82 -3.56
C GLY A 66 16.78 -5.75 -4.31
N GLY A 67 16.27 -4.52 -4.39
CA GLY A 67 16.85 -3.38 -5.11
C GLY A 67 16.20 -3.08 -6.47
N ALA A 68 15.29 -3.93 -6.96
CA ALA A 68 14.51 -3.66 -8.17
C ALA A 68 13.13 -3.12 -7.81
N ARG A 69 12.64 -2.13 -8.56
CA ARG A 69 11.30 -1.56 -8.36
C ARG A 69 10.38 -1.93 -9.51
N ALA A 70 9.09 -2.01 -9.24
CA ALA A 70 8.04 -2.15 -10.25
C ALA A 70 6.85 -1.27 -9.90
N ASN A 71 6.24 -0.66 -10.91
CA ASN A 71 4.98 0.03 -10.82
C ASN A 71 3.88 -0.88 -11.37
N CYS A 72 2.91 -1.21 -10.54
CA CYS A 72 1.72 -1.93 -10.94
C CYS A 72 0.52 -0.98 -10.91
N ILE A 73 -0.23 -0.94 -12.00
CA ILE A 73 -1.47 -0.19 -12.11
C ILE A 73 -2.62 -1.19 -12.08
N VAL A 74 -3.53 -1.02 -11.12
CA VAL A 74 -4.67 -1.91 -10.89
C VAL A 74 -5.95 -1.10 -10.78
N ASP A 75 -7.02 -1.59 -11.39
CA ASP A 75 -8.35 -0.99 -11.29
C ASP A 75 -9.01 -1.32 -9.94
N THR A 76 -9.99 -0.51 -9.52
CA THR A 76 -10.89 -0.75 -8.38
C THR A 76 -11.54 -2.14 -8.38
N SER A 77 -11.63 -2.78 -9.54
CA SER A 77 -12.21 -4.12 -9.75
C SER A 77 -11.22 -5.27 -9.53
N GLY A 78 -9.94 -5.00 -9.22
CA GLY A 78 -8.91 -6.05 -9.09
C GLY A 78 -8.18 -6.40 -10.38
N ASN A 79 -8.44 -5.69 -11.47
CA ASN A 79 -7.82 -5.95 -12.76
C ASN A 79 -6.49 -5.20 -12.88
N VAL A 80 -5.39 -5.93 -13.07
CA VAL A 80 -4.07 -5.33 -13.32
C VAL A 80 -4.03 -4.82 -14.76
N ILE A 81 -4.02 -3.50 -14.91
CA ILE A 81 -3.97 -2.80 -16.19
C ILE A 81 -2.57 -2.89 -16.79
N SER A 82 -1.54 -2.69 -15.96
CA SER A 82 -0.15 -2.71 -16.41
C SER A 82 0.79 -3.00 -15.24
N VAL A 83 1.89 -3.69 -15.54
CA VAL A 83 3.02 -3.81 -14.62
C VAL A 83 4.28 -3.49 -15.37
N GLN A 84 5.01 -2.48 -14.90
CA GLN A 84 6.27 -2.07 -15.48
C GLN A 84 7.36 -2.09 -14.43
N LYS A 85 8.44 -2.79 -14.73
CA LYS A 85 9.69 -2.66 -13.99
C LYS A 85 10.24 -1.25 -14.23
N VAL A 86 10.61 -0.56 -13.16
CA VAL A 86 11.28 0.75 -13.18
C VAL A 86 12.79 0.59 -13.04
#